data_AF-A0A845F3D2-F1
#
_entry.id   AF-A0A845F3D2-F1
#
_cell.length_a   1.000
_cell.length_b   1.000
_cell.length_c   1.000
_cell.angle_alpha   90.00
_cell.angle_beta   90.00
_cell.angle_gamma   90.00
#
_symmetry.space_group_name_H-M   'P 1'
#
loop_
_entity.id
_entity.type
_entity.pdbx_description
1 polymer ?
#
loop_
_entity_poly.entity_id
_entity_poly.type
_entity_poly.pdbx_seq_one_letter_code
_entity_poly.pdbx_strand_id
1 'polypeptide(L)'
;MIEQPQSVTVISNQRQVQLRVERLAIHHRMKILEAEKVDGSKFYLFFYKDDFITGKTAEIKSDSLVEKAFQNGIVLQASHPLIDHFLSNRTLLLKSTKQVFQSVQKHYTPQETAFIFSYFDSFLSNDTIIKLMRKHFYEYRRNGQLRLAFQILATMLHFDPTNKWALELARKLEYQTIRNIYEGDYSELVEADPLFAEIKAYDDLKLNHTSLETIFRKEKRMFELSALRLHLYLQSPCEEELDPQSLIHVTLSEPERARLLWLMYAEAPHHLQLRKNAFEALMYLNKTTEAIHLLSEKQRAILQSEYELLLKAFQDESISMAAIDFISLQNLLGHKENRPYLDGLLHALIPRMLHEFGLSYVYSWVKPFIEKNNDLSILSTVQTMVDIQDDPDKQFQLGKLYHKMKQYDEAITCFDWEMELHPTDPTPVQWLTKVYREMGKVEESNTYMSIYSQMQRTSQQ
;
A
#
# COMPACT_ATOMS: atom_id res chain seq x y z
N MET A 1 -7.47 4.40 -1.96
CA MET A 1 -7.32 3.35 -3.00
C MET A 1 -8.60 2.53 -3.06
N ILE A 2 -9.29 2.47 -4.20
CA ILE A 2 -10.38 1.49 -4.37
C ILE A 2 -9.69 0.13 -4.45
N GLU A 3 -9.87 -0.69 -3.41
CA GLU A 3 -9.34 -2.05 -3.33
C GLU A 3 -9.86 -2.84 -4.54
N GLN A 4 -8.99 -3.13 -5.51
CA GLN A 4 -9.35 -4.09 -6.53
C GLN A 4 -9.50 -5.44 -5.85
N PRO A 5 -10.65 -6.13 -5.98
CA PRO A 5 -10.87 -7.40 -5.29
C PRO A 5 -9.81 -8.40 -5.75
N GLN A 6 -9.00 -8.85 -4.81
CA GLN A 6 -8.02 -9.88 -5.07
C GLN A 6 -8.74 -11.21 -5.27
N SER A 7 -8.36 -11.99 -6.29
CA SER A 7 -9.02 -13.26 -6.58
C SER A 7 -8.03 -14.39 -6.86
N VAL A 8 -8.47 -15.62 -6.59
CA VAL A 8 -7.69 -16.83 -6.81
C VAL A 8 -8.52 -17.85 -7.56
N THR A 9 -7.91 -18.56 -8.51
CA THR A 9 -8.58 -19.62 -9.27
C THR A 9 -8.16 -20.99 -8.75
N VAL A 10 -9.15 -21.81 -8.41
CA VAL A 10 -8.95 -23.20 -8.00
C VAL A 10 -9.59 -24.15 -9.00
N ILE A 11 -8.98 -25.30 -9.24
CA ILE A 11 -9.50 -26.33 -10.15
C ILE A 11 -10.15 -27.42 -9.30
N SER A 12 -11.47 -27.59 -9.49
CA SER A 12 -12.28 -28.62 -8.83
C SER A 12 -12.96 -29.47 -9.89
N ASN A 13 -12.70 -30.78 -9.92
CA ASN A 13 -13.32 -31.70 -10.90
C ASN A 13 -13.27 -31.18 -12.35
N GLN A 14 -12.09 -30.70 -12.80
CA GLN A 14 -11.85 -30.12 -14.13
C GLN A 14 -12.59 -28.79 -14.43
N ARG A 15 -13.26 -28.18 -13.43
CA ARG A 15 -13.86 -26.85 -13.54
C ARG A 15 -13.02 -25.84 -12.76
N GLN A 16 -12.84 -24.67 -13.35
CA GLN A 16 -12.25 -23.52 -12.67
C GLN A 16 -13.32 -22.86 -11.80
N VAL A 17 -12.97 -22.59 -10.55
CA VAL A 17 -13.77 -21.83 -9.61
C VAL A 17 -12.94 -20.63 -9.18
N GLN A 18 -13.46 -19.44 -9.43
CA GLN A 18 -12.85 -18.19 -8.97
C GLN A 18 -13.36 -17.88 -7.57
N LEU A 19 -12.45 -17.50 -6.68
CA LEU A 19 -12.73 -17.14 -5.29
C LEU A 19 -12.22 -15.72 -5.06
N ARG A 20 -12.98 -14.90 -4.31
CA ARG A 20 -12.52 -13.59 -3.83
C ARG A 20 -11.70 -13.80 -2.57
N VAL A 21 -10.46 -13.33 -2.54
CA VAL A 21 -9.58 -13.46 -1.38
C VAL A 21 -9.96 -12.42 -0.35
N GLU A 22 -10.09 -12.84 0.92
CA GLU A 22 -10.39 -11.95 2.05
C GLU A 22 -9.12 -11.67 2.87
N ARG A 23 -8.36 -12.72 3.21
CA ARG A 23 -7.13 -12.59 4.00
C ARG A 23 -6.28 -13.85 3.97
N LEU A 24 -4.99 -13.69 4.27
CA LEU A 24 -4.02 -14.77 4.41
C LEU A 24 -3.45 -14.78 5.82
N ALA A 25 -3.60 -15.88 6.55
CA ALA A 25 -2.91 -16.11 7.81
C ALA A 25 -1.64 -16.93 7.60
N ILE A 26 -0.54 -16.50 8.23
CA ILE A 26 0.70 -17.24 8.36
C ILE A 26 0.83 -17.59 9.84
N HIS A 27 0.74 -18.88 10.16
CA HIS A 27 0.80 -19.36 11.53
C HIS A 27 1.63 -20.63 11.57
N HIS A 28 2.74 -20.56 12.32
CA HIS A 28 3.79 -21.57 12.27
C HIS A 28 4.21 -21.85 10.81
N ARG A 29 4.19 -23.12 10.39
CA ARG A 29 4.50 -23.58 9.02
C ARG A 29 3.31 -23.61 8.07
N MET A 30 2.12 -23.19 8.52
CA MET A 30 0.92 -23.18 7.70
C MET A 30 0.66 -21.79 7.14
N LYS A 31 0.22 -21.73 5.88
CA LYS A 31 -0.46 -20.57 5.31
C LYS A 31 -1.90 -20.93 5.02
N ILE A 32 -2.83 -20.12 5.48
CA ILE A 32 -4.27 -20.37 5.35
C ILE A 32 -4.89 -19.16 4.67
N LEU A 33 -5.41 -19.35 3.45
CA LEU A 33 -6.12 -18.32 2.73
C LEU A 33 -7.61 -18.47 3.00
N GLU A 34 -8.24 -17.44 3.57
CA GLU A 34 -9.69 -17.30 3.62
C GLU A 34 -10.16 -16.57 2.35
N ALA A 35 -11.10 -17.17 1.65
CA ALA A 35 -11.69 -16.65 0.44
C ALA A 35 -13.21 -16.89 0.42
N GLU A 36 -13.93 -16.12 -0.38
CA GLU A 36 -15.38 -16.19 -0.52
C GLU A 36 -15.74 -16.65 -1.94
N LYS A 37 -16.74 -17.52 -2.05
CA LYS A 37 -17.36 -17.87 -3.32
C LYS A 37 -18.38 -16.81 -3.73
N VAL A 38 -18.83 -16.88 -4.99
CA VAL A 38 -19.91 -16.02 -5.52
C VAL A 38 -21.21 -16.12 -4.72
N ASP A 39 -21.47 -17.26 -4.08
CA ASP A 39 -22.66 -17.50 -3.24
C ASP A 39 -22.52 -16.99 -1.79
N GLY A 40 -21.41 -16.35 -1.44
CA GLY A 40 -21.12 -15.86 -0.09
C GLY A 40 -20.53 -16.91 0.86
N SER A 41 -20.38 -18.17 0.42
CA SER A 41 -19.83 -19.21 1.27
C SER A 41 -18.32 -19.08 1.44
N LYS A 42 -17.86 -19.18 2.70
CA LYS A 42 -16.43 -19.16 3.03
C LYS A 42 -15.71 -20.41 2.54
N PHE A 43 -14.50 -20.20 2.06
CA PHE A 43 -13.63 -21.22 1.49
C PHE A 43 -12.21 -21.04 2.01
N TYR A 44 -11.61 -22.11 2.51
CA TYR A 44 -10.28 -22.09 3.09
C TYR A 44 -9.31 -22.91 2.23
N LEU A 45 -8.18 -22.30 1.85
CA LEU A 45 -7.08 -22.96 1.15
C LEU A 45 -5.91 -23.14 2.09
N PHE A 46 -5.38 -24.35 2.17
CA PHE A 46 -4.32 -24.74 3.09
C PHE A 46 -3.03 -24.99 2.34
N PHE A 47 -1.96 -24.37 2.82
CA PHE A 47 -0.61 -24.56 2.34
C PHE A 47 0.29 -24.92 3.51
N TYR A 48 1.18 -25.89 3.31
CA TYR A 48 2.28 -26.17 4.22
C TYR A 48 3.54 -25.60 3.59
N LYS A 49 4.16 -24.61 4.24
CA LYS A 49 5.16 -23.74 3.62
C LYS A 49 4.59 -23.17 2.32
N ASP A 50 5.19 -23.49 1.17
CA ASP A 50 4.73 -23.03 -0.15
C ASP A 50 3.96 -24.10 -0.93
N ASP A 51 3.77 -25.29 -0.36
CA ASP A 51 3.10 -26.39 -1.04
C ASP A 51 1.59 -26.34 -0.81
N PHE A 52 0.82 -26.38 -1.89
CA PHE A 52 -0.63 -26.43 -1.82
C PHE A 52 -1.12 -27.82 -1.38
N ILE A 53 -1.82 -27.88 -0.24
CA ILE A 53 -2.34 -29.13 0.33
C ILE A 53 -3.72 -29.43 -0.24
N THR A 54 -4.70 -28.56 0.03
CA THR A 54 -6.09 -28.66 -0.48
C THR A 54 -6.90 -27.41 -0.12
N GLY A 55 -8.17 -27.38 -0.53
CA GLY A 55 -9.16 -26.40 -0.12
C GLY A 55 -10.46 -27.03 0.35
N LYS A 56 -11.14 -26.37 1.28
CA LYS A 56 -12.38 -26.87 1.90
C LYS A 56 -13.37 -25.74 2.16
N THR A 57 -14.65 -26.06 2.00
CA THR A 57 -15.78 -25.25 2.48
C THR A 57 -16.24 -25.84 3.81
N ALA A 58 -16.15 -25.09 4.91
CA ALA A 58 -16.80 -25.41 6.17
C ALA A 58 -16.81 -24.17 7.07
N GLU A 59 -17.70 -24.17 8.06
CA GLU A 59 -17.58 -23.27 9.19
C GLU A 59 -16.39 -23.69 10.06
N ILE A 60 -15.59 -22.72 10.47
CA ILE A 60 -14.45 -22.94 11.36
C ILE A 60 -14.97 -23.14 12.77
N LYS A 61 -14.52 -24.22 13.41
CA LYS A 61 -14.88 -24.51 14.79
C LYS A 61 -14.19 -23.52 15.73
N SER A 62 -14.90 -23.10 16.77
CA SER A 62 -14.30 -22.36 17.88
C SER A 62 -13.15 -23.16 18.53
N ASP A 63 -12.10 -22.46 18.93
CA ASP A 63 -10.84 -22.95 19.50
C ASP A 63 -9.97 -23.81 18.56
N SER A 64 -10.35 -23.93 17.29
CA SER A 64 -9.56 -24.66 16.29
C SER A 64 -8.20 -24.01 16.03
N LEU A 65 -7.25 -24.80 15.55
CA LEU A 65 -5.95 -24.26 15.12
C LEU A 65 -6.09 -23.29 13.93
N VAL A 66 -7.14 -23.46 13.11
CA VAL A 66 -7.44 -22.51 12.03
C VAL A 66 -7.90 -21.17 12.58
N GLU A 67 -8.79 -21.17 13.57
CA GLU A 67 -9.21 -19.92 14.23
C GLU A 67 -8.03 -19.23 14.92
N LYS A 68 -7.22 -20.00 15.67
CA LYS A 68 -6.00 -19.49 16.31
C LYS A 68 -5.01 -18.92 15.31
N ALA A 69 -4.90 -19.49 14.11
CA ALA A 69 -4.05 -18.95 13.06
C ALA A 69 -4.47 -17.53 12.62
N PHE A 70 -5.77 -17.23 12.58
CA PHE A 70 -6.26 -15.89 12.26
C PHE A 70 -6.25 -14.93 13.46
N GLN A 71 -6.18 -15.45 14.70
CA GLN A 71 -6.13 -14.62 15.91
C GLN A 71 -4.69 -14.29 16.33
N ASN A 72 -3.79 -15.27 16.27
CA ASN A 72 -2.44 -15.21 16.83
C ASN A 72 -1.34 -15.33 15.76
N GLY A 73 -1.70 -15.56 14.49
CA GLY A 73 -0.76 -15.57 13.38
C GLY A 73 -0.50 -14.19 12.78
N ILE A 74 0.40 -14.14 11.81
CA ILE A 74 0.61 -12.95 10.97
C ILE A 74 -0.48 -12.96 9.90
N VAL A 75 -1.43 -12.02 9.99
CA VAL A 75 -2.58 -11.95 9.08
C VAL A 75 -2.44 -10.77 8.13
N LEU A 76 -2.48 -11.06 6.83
CA LEU A 76 -2.50 -10.07 5.76
C LEU A 76 -3.93 -9.92 5.25
N GLN A 77 -4.49 -8.71 5.31
CA GLN A 77 -5.83 -8.42 4.78
C GLN A 77 -5.77 -8.15 3.28
N ALA A 78 -6.67 -8.73 2.49
CA ALA A 78 -6.78 -8.41 1.07
C ALA A 78 -7.34 -6.98 0.89
N SER A 79 -6.93 -6.23 -0.12
CA SER A 79 -5.97 -6.60 -1.18
C SER A 79 -4.53 -6.27 -0.81
N HIS A 80 -3.68 -7.30 -0.70
CA HIS A 80 -2.30 -7.16 -0.23
C HIS A 80 -1.26 -7.60 -1.28
N PRO A 81 -0.24 -6.78 -1.60
CA PRO A 81 0.78 -7.13 -2.61
C PRO A 81 1.56 -8.41 -2.31
N LEU A 82 1.84 -8.70 -1.03
CA LEU A 82 2.43 -10.00 -0.67
C LEU A 82 1.52 -11.19 -1.00
N ILE A 83 0.20 -11.05 -0.85
CA ILE A 83 -0.72 -12.11 -1.25
C ILE A 83 -0.70 -12.28 -2.78
N ASP A 84 -0.60 -11.18 -3.55
CA ASP A 84 -0.50 -11.24 -5.03
C ASP A 84 0.76 -12.01 -5.43
N HIS A 85 1.91 -11.65 -4.84
CA HIS A 85 3.17 -12.34 -5.04
C HIS A 85 3.06 -13.83 -4.68
N PHE A 86 2.45 -14.14 -3.52
CA PHE A 86 2.29 -15.52 -3.07
C PHE A 86 1.43 -16.35 -4.02
N LEU A 87 0.34 -15.81 -4.55
CA LEU A 87 -0.60 -16.51 -5.43
C LEU A 87 -0.17 -16.54 -6.90
N SER A 88 0.78 -15.67 -7.29
CA SER A 88 1.24 -15.56 -8.68
C SER A 88 1.73 -16.90 -9.24
N ASN A 89 1.34 -17.19 -10.49
CA ASN A 89 1.79 -18.36 -11.27
C ASN A 89 1.48 -19.74 -10.64
N ARG A 90 0.45 -19.85 -9.79
CA ARG A 90 0.07 -21.13 -9.16
C ARG A 90 -1.20 -21.73 -9.76
N THR A 91 -1.15 -23.04 -10.00
CA THR A 91 -2.33 -23.84 -10.32
C THR A 91 -2.79 -24.60 -9.08
N LEU A 92 -3.92 -24.21 -8.52
CA LEU A 92 -4.44 -24.80 -7.28
C LEU A 92 -5.44 -25.92 -7.57
N LEU A 93 -4.96 -27.17 -7.66
CA LEU A 93 -5.80 -28.34 -7.91
C LEU A 93 -6.35 -28.93 -6.61
N LEU A 94 -7.67 -28.89 -6.43
CA LEU A 94 -8.33 -29.44 -5.25
C LEU A 94 -8.26 -30.97 -5.22
N LYS A 95 -7.86 -31.50 -4.07
CA LYS A 95 -7.75 -32.94 -3.81
C LYS A 95 -8.85 -33.37 -2.83
N SER A 96 -9.46 -34.53 -3.09
CA SER A 96 -10.39 -35.15 -2.14
C SER A 96 -9.67 -35.50 -0.83
N THR A 97 -10.42 -35.65 0.28
CA THR A 97 -9.83 -35.97 1.60
C THR A 97 -8.91 -37.21 1.53
N LYS A 98 -9.33 -38.27 0.84
CA LYS A 98 -8.51 -39.49 0.67
C LYS A 98 -7.21 -39.23 -0.08
N GLN A 99 -7.27 -38.44 -1.16
CA GLN A 99 -6.08 -38.05 -1.92
C GLN A 99 -5.14 -37.17 -1.11
N VAL A 100 -5.67 -36.29 -0.25
CA VAL A 100 -4.86 -35.47 0.67
C VAL A 100 -4.13 -36.36 1.66
N PHE A 101 -4.82 -37.30 2.32
CA PHE A 101 -4.19 -38.28 3.22
C PHE A 101 -3.03 -39.04 2.55
N GLN A 102 -3.24 -39.53 1.33
CA GLN A 102 -2.21 -40.26 0.58
C GLN A 102 -1.06 -39.34 0.14
N SER A 103 -1.38 -38.15 -0.36
CA SER A 103 -0.39 -37.18 -0.86
C SER A 103 0.48 -36.68 0.28
N VAL A 104 -0.09 -36.30 1.42
CA VAL A 104 0.66 -35.75 2.56
C VAL A 104 1.59 -36.81 3.15
N GLN A 105 1.08 -38.02 3.42
CA GLN A 105 1.90 -39.12 3.96
C GLN A 105 3.02 -39.59 3.03
N LYS A 106 2.89 -39.34 1.72
CA LYS A 106 3.93 -39.70 0.74
C LYS A 106 5.06 -38.68 0.66
N HIS A 107 4.75 -37.39 0.82
CA HIS A 107 5.71 -36.31 0.57
C HIS A 107 6.32 -35.72 1.85
N TYR A 108 5.66 -35.88 2.99
CA TYR A 108 6.11 -35.31 4.27
C TYR A 108 6.42 -36.39 5.29
N THR A 109 7.30 -36.03 6.23
CA THR A 109 7.62 -36.91 7.36
C THR A 109 6.39 -37.17 8.24
N PRO A 110 6.36 -38.25 9.04
CA PRO A 110 5.29 -38.49 10.01
C PRO A 110 5.04 -37.32 10.98
N GLN A 111 6.05 -36.56 11.39
CA GLN A 111 5.92 -35.38 12.25
C GLN A 111 5.21 -34.24 11.52
N GLU A 112 5.65 -33.94 10.31
CA GLU A 112 5.02 -32.94 9.47
C GLU A 112 3.60 -33.34 9.07
N THR A 113 3.37 -34.62 8.80
CA THR A 113 2.04 -35.18 8.53
C THR A 113 1.12 -34.95 9.74
N ALA A 114 1.57 -35.31 10.94
CA ALA A 114 0.82 -35.06 12.17
C ALA A 114 0.50 -33.57 12.36
N PHE A 115 1.47 -32.70 12.12
CA PHE A 115 1.33 -31.25 12.23
C PHE A 115 0.38 -30.68 11.17
N ILE A 116 0.50 -31.06 9.90
CA ILE A 116 -0.39 -30.60 8.82
C ILE A 116 -1.83 -30.98 9.16
N PHE A 117 -2.08 -32.22 9.57
CA PHE A 117 -3.43 -32.68 9.87
C PHE A 117 -4.02 -32.09 11.16
N SER A 118 -3.22 -31.56 12.09
CA SER A 118 -3.76 -30.86 13.26
C SER A 118 -4.54 -29.60 12.88
N TYR A 119 -4.18 -28.94 11.78
CA TYR A 119 -4.92 -27.79 11.23
C TYR A 119 -6.22 -28.15 10.49
N PHE A 120 -6.53 -29.44 10.37
CA PHE A 120 -7.78 -29.90 9.74
C PHE A 120 -8.85 -30.28 10.78
N ASP A 121 -8.71 -29.86 12.02
CA ASP A 121 -9.64 -30.12 13.14
C ASP A 121 -11.07 -29.59 12.94
N SER A 122 -11.24 -28.56 12.10
CA SER A 122 -12.54 -28.10 11.65
C SER A 122 -13.17 -29.02 10.59
N PHE A 123 -12.38 -29.83 9.89
CA PHE A 123 -12.82 -30.67 8.76
C PHE A 123 -12.74 -32.18 9.01
N LEU A 124 -11.98 -32.60 10.02
CA LEU A 124 -11.77 -33.96 10.46
C LEU A 124 -12.18 -34.09 11.93
N SER A 125 -12.53 -35.29 12.37
CA SER A 125 -12.77 -35.52 13.80
C SER A 125 -11.44 -35.57 14.57
N ASN A 126 -11.42 -35.00 15.78
CA ASN A 126 -10.23 -35.03 16.65
C ASN A 126 -9.74 -36.48 16.88
N ASP A 127 -10.66 -37.44 17.00
CA ASP A 127 -10.33 -38.86 17.12
C ASP A 127 -9.55 -39.39 15.90
N THR A 128 -9.89 -38.96 14.69
CA THR A 128 -9.16 -39.36 13.47
C THR A 128 -7.73 -38.81 13.49
N ILE A 129 -7.55 -37.55 13.89
CA ILE A 129 -6.24 -36.89 14.00
C ILE A 129 -5.39 -37.56 15.09
N ILE A 130 -5.98 -37.78 16.28
CA ILE A 130 -5.30 -38.45 17.40
C ILE A 130 -4.91 -39.88 17.04
N LYS A 131 -5.78 -40.65 16.35
CA LYS A 131 -5.46 -42.01 15.87
C LYS A 131 -4.29 -42.01 14.90
N LEU A 132 -4.24 -41.04 13.97
CA LEU A 132 -3.13 -40.88 13.04
C LEU A 132 -1.81 -40.61 13.80
N MET A 133 -1.82 -39.66 14.73
CA MET A 133 -0.65 -39.34 15.53
C MET A 133 -0.20 -40.53 16.39
N ARG A 134 -1.13 -41.26 17.04
CA ARG A 134 -0.82 -42.49 17.79
C ARG A 134 -0.16 -43.54 16.92
N LYS A 135 -0.64 -43.75 15.69
CA LYS A 135 -0.04 -44.69 14.74
C LYS A 135 1.44 -44.35 14.51
N HIS A 136 1.74 -43.10 14.18
CA HIS A 136 3.12 -42.65 13.93
C HIS A 136 4.00 -42.70 15.19
N PHE A 137 3.43 -42.36 16.36
CA PHE A 137 4.13 -42.51 17.64
C PHE A 137 4.59 -43.95 17.87
N TYR A 138 3.69 -44.93 17.72
CA TYR A 138 4.03 -46.33 17.97
C TYR A 138 4.99 -46.89 16.92
N GLU A 139 4.90 -46.43 15.67
CA GLU A 139 5.85 -46.76 14.62
C GLU A 139 7.27 -46.33 15.00
N TYR A 140 7.47 -45.07 15.41
CA TYR A 140 8.77 -44.60 15.88
C TYR A 140 9.25 -45.30 17.13
N ARG A 141 8.35 -45.55 18.08
CA ARG A 141 8.70 -46.25 19.32
C ARG A 141 9.19 -47.68 19.04
N ARG A 142 8.52 -48.42 18.15
CA ARG A 142 8.90 -49.79 17.77
C ARG A 142 10.26 -49.83 17.06
N ASN A 143 10.59 -48.77 16.34
CA ASN A 143 11.86 -48.63 15.64
C ASN A 143 12.99 -48.06 16.53
N GLY A 144 12.75 -47.86 17.83
CA GLY A 144 13.74 -47.30 18.77
C GLY A 144 13.99 -45.79 18.61
N GLN A 145 13.21 -45.10 17.77
CA GLN A 145 13.39 -43.68 17.46
C GLN A 145 12.67 -42.81 18.50
N LEU A 146 13.13 -42.87 19.76
CA LEU A 146 12.47 -42.23 20.91
C LEU A 146 12.31 -40.71 20.74
N ARG A 147 13.31 -40.01 20.20
CA ARG A 147 13.21 -38.57 19.93
C ARG A 147 12.10 -38.23 18.94
N LEU A 148 12.03 -38.95 17.81
CA LEU A 148 10.97 -38.74 16.81
C LEU A 148 9.59 -39.10 17.38
N ALA A 149 9.50 -40.12 18.23
CA ALA A 149 8.27 -40.44 18.94
C ALA A 149 7.85 -39.29 19.88
N PHE A 150 8.79 -38.69 20.61
CA PHE A 150 8.50 -37.54 21.47
C PHE A 150 8.03 -36.31 20.68
N GLN A 151 8.60 -36.05 19.50
CA GLN A 151 8.12 -34.97 18.62
C GLN A 151 6.64 -35.13 18.26
N ILE A 152 6.18 -36.35 18.00
CA ILE A 152 4.74 -36.63 17.78
C ILE A 152 3.91 -36.33 19.04
N LEU A 153 4.42 -36.65 20.24
CA LEU A 153 3.75 -36.31 21.50
C LEU A 153 3.68 -34.80 21.70
N ALA A 154 4.75 -34.08 21.41
CA ALA A 154 4.80 -32.62 21.51
C ALA A 154 3.77 -31.96 20.57
N THR A 155 3.72 -32.38 19.30
CA THR A 155 2.71 -31.93 18.34
C THR A 155 1.29 -32.27 18.79
N MET A 156 1.07 -33.46 19.37
CA MET A 156 -0.24 -33.84 19.92
C MET A 156 -0.65 -32.96 21.09
N LEU A 157 0.28 -32.63 22.00
CA LEU A 157 0.01 -31.76 23.15
C LEU A 157 -0.20 -30.31 22.74
N HIS A 158 0.43 -29.85 21.65
CA HIS A 158 0.11 -28.56 21.07
C HIS A 158 -1.32 -28.53 20.49
N PHE A 159 -1.71 -29.59 19.79
CA PHE A 159 -3.05 -29.71 19.21
C PHE A 159 -4.16 -29.90 20.27
N ASP A 160 -3.94 -30.78 21.24
CA ASP A 160 -4.85 -31.10 22.34
C ASP A 160 -4.06 -31.10 23.67
N PRO A 161 -3.94 -29.93 24.33
CA PRO A 161 -3.20 -29.79 25.58
C PRO A 161 -3.75 -30.66 26.73
N THR A 162 -5.03 -31.07 26.63
CA THR A 162 -5.72 -31.85 27.65
C THR A 162 -5.61 -33.37 27.45
N ASN A 163 -4.88 -33.80 26.41
CA ASN A 163 -4.77 -35.20 26.05
C ASN A 163 -4.04 -36.03 27.12
N LYS A 164 -4.81 -36.73 27.96
CA LYS A 164 -4.28 -37.55 29.07
C LYS A 164 -3.23 -38.57 28.61
N TRP A 165 -3.46 -39.22 27.47
CA TRP A 165 -2.55 -40.23 26.93
C TRP A 165 -1.18 -39.63 26.56
N ALA A 166 -1.18 -38.46 25.92
CA ALA A 166 0.08 -37.79 25.57
C ALA A 166 0.80 -37.25 26.80
N LEU A 167 0.06 -36.67 27.76
CA LEU A 167 0.61 -36.14 29.02
C LEU A 167 1.29 -37.25 29.86
N GLU A 168 0.63 -38.39 30.02
CA GLU A 168 1.18 -39.52 30.78
C GLU A 168 2.45 -40.08 30.13
N LEU A 169 2.46 -40.20 28.79
CA LEU A 169 3.63 -40.71 28.06
C LEU A 169 4.80 -39.74 28.08
N ALA A 170 4.56 -38.44 27.85
CA ALA A 170 5.60 -37.42 27.86
C ALA A 170 6.27 -37.26 29.23
N ARG A 171 5.61 -37.70 30.31
CA ARG A 171 6.14 -37.67 31.69
C ARG A 171 7.03 -38.86 32.06
N LYS A 172 7.07 -39.92 31.25
CA LYS A 172 7.89 -41.10 31.54
C LYS A 172 9.37 -40.76 31.60
N LEU A 173 10.10 -41.44 32.50
CA LEU A 173 11.53 -41.24 32.72
C LEU A 173 12.37 -41.42 31.44
N GLU A 174 11.94 -42.32 30.54
CA GLU A 174 12.59 -42.55 29.24
C GLU A 174 12.64 -41.32 28.32
N TYR A 175 11.76 -40.33 28.55
CA TYR A 175 11.72 -39.07 27.80
C TYR A 175 12.28 -37.88 28.57
N GLN A 176 12.81 -38.06 29.79
CA GLN A 176 13.23 -36.95 30.63
C GLN A 176 14.31 -36.08 29.97
N THR A 177 15.34 -36.68 29.38
CA THR A 177 16.41 -35.96 28.69
C THR A 177 15.90 -35.20 27.47
N ILE A 178 14.98 -35.79 26.70
CA ILE A 178 14.37 -35.14 25.53
C ILE A 178 13.46 -34.01 25.97
N ARG A 179 12.66 -34.21 27.02
CA ARG A 179 11.75 -33.19 27.56
C ARG A 179 12.51 -31.96 28.05
N ASN A 180 13.67 -32.15 28.70
CA ASN A 180 14.51 -31.04 29.13
C ASN A 180 14.92 -30.12 27.97
N ILE A 181 15.05 -30.62 26.74
CA ILE A 181 15.35 -29.79 25.56
C ILE A 181 14.17 -28.86 25.22
N TYR A 182 12.93 -29.34 25.41
CA TYR A 182 11.72 -28.56 25.13
C TYR A 182 11.44 -27.53 26.22
N GLU A 183 11.82 -27.84 27.46
CA GLU A 183 11.69 -26.97 28.64
C GLU A 183 12.89 -26.01 28.81
N GLY A 184 14.03 -26.32 28.19
CA GLY A 184 15.30 -25.60 28.32
C GLY A 184 15.51 -24.48 27.30
N ASP A 185 16.78 -24.27 26.89
CA ASP A 185 17.18 -23.19 26.00
C ASP A 185 16.55 -23.34 24.61
N TYR A 186 16.05 -22.23 24.07
CA TYR A 186 15.42 -22.18 22.76
C TYR A 186 16.40 -22.57 21.65
N SER A 187 17.69 -22.22 21.77
CA SER A 187 18.71 -22.57 20.77
C SER A 187 18.87 -24.08 20.62
N GLU A 188 18.89 -24.82 21.73
CA GLU A 188 18.95 -26.29 21.72
C GLU A 188 17.70 -26.89 21.07
N LEU A 189 16.53 -26.29 21.32
CA LEU A 189 15.27 -26.72 20.70
C LEU A 189 15.28 -26.49 19.17
N VAL A 190 15.83 -25.38 18.68
CA VAL A 190 15.93 -25.11 17.23
C VAL A 190 16.73 -26.17 16.50
N GLU A 191 17.84 -26.64 17.09
CA GLU A 191 18.63 -27.73 16.53
C GLU A 191 17.93 -29.08 16.69
N ALA A 192 17.20 -29.26 17.79
CA ALA A 192 16.61 -30.54 18.14
C ALA A 192 15.29 -30.84 17.39
N ASP A 193 14.43 -29.85 17.27
CA ASP A 193 13.14 -29.92 16.60
C ASP A 193 12.77 -28.54 16.01
N PRO A 194 13.23 -28.23 14.80
CA PRO A 194 12.89 -26.98 14.13
C PRO A 194 11.39 -26.77 13.92
N LEU A 195 10.59 -27.85 13.84
CA LEU A 195 9.15 -27.77 13.65
C LEU A 195 8.48 -27.28 14.93
N PHE A 196 8.82 -27.87 16.08
CA PHE A 196 8.27 -27.45 17.36
C PHE A 196 8.88 -26.14 17.87
N ALA A 197 10.14 -25.85 17.55
CA ALA A 197 10.76 -24.56 17.84
C ALA A 197 9.94 -23.40 17.23
N GLU A 198 9.52 -23.55 15.97
CA GLU A 198 8.68 -22.56 15.29
C GLU A 198 7.29 -22.40 15.93
N ILE A 199 6.73 -23.45 16.55
CA ILE A 199 5.51 -23.32 17.36
C ILE A 199 5.79 -22.47 18.59
N LYS A 200 6.85 -22.82 19.35
CA LYS A 200 7.24 -22.11 20.58
C LYS A 200 7.62 -20.65 20.32
N ALA A 201 8.15 -20.32 19.14
CA ALA A 201 8.44 -18.95 18.75
C ALA A 201 7.19 -18.06 18.70
N TYR A 202 6.02 -18.60 18.35
CA TYR A 202 4.79 -17.82 18.27
C TYR A 202 4.17 -17.53 19.65
N ASP A 203 4.60 -18.22 20.72
CA ASP A 203 4.18 -17.90 22.09
C ASP A 203 4.66 -16.50 22.50
N ASP A 204 5.85 -16.09 22.04
CA ASP A 204 6.36 -14.72 22.14
C ASP A 204 7.21 -14.38 20.90
N LEU A 205 6.54 -13.86 19.87
CA LEU A 205 7.18 -13.48 18.62
C LEU A 205 8.25 -12.41 18.81
N LYS A 206 8.03 -11.44 19.72
CA LYS A 206 8.97 -10.33 19.93
C LYS A 206 10.27 -10.83 20.54
N LEU A 207 10.21 -11.77 21.49
CA LEU A 207 11.42 -12.34 22.09
C LEU A 207 12.16 -13.28 21.12
N ASN A 208 11.43 -14.09 20.35
CA ASN A 208 12.01 -15.21 19.60
C ASN A 208 12.25 -14.93 18.10
N HIS A 209 11.96 -13.71 17.61
CA HIS A 209 12.02 -13.40 16.17
C HIS A 209 13.39 -13.68 15.53
N THR A 210 14.51 -13.33 16.17
CA THR A 210 15.86 -13.51 15.60
C THR A 210 16.15 -14.95 15.22
N SER A 211 15.71 -15.88 16.07
CA SER A 211 15.88 -17.31 15.82
C SER A 211 14.94 -17.80 14.73
N LEU A 212 13.71 -17.28 14.68
CA LEU A 212 12.75 -17.59 13.63
C LEU A 212 13.22 -17.07 12.25
N GLU A 213 13.82 -15.89 12.20
CA GLU A 213 14.48 -15.37 11.00
C GLU A 213 15.61 -16.29 10.53
N THR A 214 16.41 -16.82 11.47
CA THR A 214 17.49 -17.75 11.15
C THR A 214 16.94 -19.03 10.52
N ILE A 215 15.84 -19.57 11.06
CA ILE A 215 15.12 -20.71 10.47
C ILE A 215 14.66 -20.36 9.05
N PHE A 216 14.00 -19.22 8.84
CA PHE A 216 13.50 -18.83 7.53
C PHE A 216 14.61 -18.61 6.51
N ARG A 217 15.75 -18.03 6.91
CA ARG A 217 16.93 -17.88 6.04
C ARG A 217 17.52 -19.23 5.65
N LYS A 218 17.68 -20.14 6.62
CA LYS A 218 18.21 -21.49 6.39
C LYS A 218 17.30 -22.30 5.44
N GLU A 219 15.99 -22.17 5.58
CA GLU A 219 15.00 -22.85 4.74
C GLU A 219 14.64 -22.08 3.46
N LYS A 220 15.26 -20.93 3.19
CA LYS A 220 14.97 -20.05 2.03
C LYS A 220 13.50 -19.57 1.96
N ARG A 221 12.84 -19.44 3.10
CA ARG A 221 11.45 -18.97 3.26
C ARG A 221 11.38 -17.43 3.30
N MET A 222 11.71 -16.78 2.18
CA MET A 222 11.82 -15.31 2.09
C MET A 222 10.48 -14.59 2.24
N PHE A 223 9.38 -15.26 1.87
CA PHE A 223 8.04 -14.73 2.04
C PHE A 223 7.68 -14.56 3.52
N GLU A 224 7.84 -15.61 4.32
CA GLU A 224 7.58 -15.57 5.77
C GLU A 224 8.55 -14.64 6.50
N LEU A 225 9.81 -14.56 6.06
CA LEU A 225 10.76 -13.59 6.58
C LEU A 225 10.28 -12.15 6.37
N SER A 226 9.78 -11.83 5.16
CA SER A 226 9.24 -10.50 4.86
C SER A 226 8.00 -10.23 5.71
N ALA A 227 7.06 -11.17 5.77
CA ALA A 227 5.82 -11.01 6.55
C ALA A 227 6.10 -10.83 8.06
N LEU A 228 7.02 -11.62 8.64
CA LEU A 228 7.42 -11.50 10.03
C LEU A 228 8.01 -10.12 10.34
N ARG A 229 8.96 -9.67 9.52
CA ARG A 229 9.64 -8.38 9.74
C ARG A 229 8.68 -7.21 9.61
N LEU A 230 7.81 -7.22 8.61
CA LEU A 230 6.81 -6.17 8.42
C LEU A 230 5.80 -6.16 9.58
N HIS A 231 5.35 -7.34 10.03
CA HIS A 231 4.45 -7.46 11.18
C HIS A 231 5.07 -6.91 12.47
N LEU A 232 6.32 -7.25 12.76
CA LEU A 232 7.03 -6.74 13.94
C LEU A 232 7.27 -5.23 13.84
N TYR A 233 7.59 -4.72 12.65
CA TYR A 233 7.77 -3.29 12.40
C TYR A 233 6.48 -2.51 12.71
N LEU A 234 5.33 -2.96 12.18
CA LEU A 234 4.03 -2.30 12.38
C LEU A 234 3.56 -2.31 13.84
N GLN A 235 4.01 -3.27 14.64
CA GLN A 235 3.72 -3.37 16.07
C GLN A 235 4.76 -2.69 16.96
N SER A 236 5.84 -2.18 16.39
CA SER A 236 6.90 -1.52 17.15
C SER A 236 6.42 -0.14 17.59
N PRO A 237 6.50 0.21 18.89
CA PRO A 237 6.18 1.56 19.35
C PRO A 237 7.22 2.59 18.92
N CYS A 238 8.37 2.13 18.39
CA CYS A 238 9.54 2.95 18.14
C CYS A 238 9.54 3.50 16.71
N GLU A 239 9.78 4.80 16.57
CA GLU A 239 10.14 5.47 15.31
C GLU A 239 11.55 5.03 14.88
N GLU A 240 11.77 3.73 14.66
CA GLU A 240 13.05 3.24 14.16
C GLU A 240 13.33 3.85 12.78
N GLU A 241 14.54 4.41 12.62
CA GLU A 241 15.09 4.90 11.33
C GLU A 241 15.28 3.79 10.28
N LEU A 242 14.92 2.55 10.63
CA LEU A 242 15.04 1.42 9.74
C LEU A 242 14.09 1.62 8.54
N ASP A 243 14.67 1.64 7.34
CA ASP A 243 13.89 1.76 6.11
C ASP A 243 12.99 0.52 5.94
N PRO A 244 11.64 0.68 5.93
CA PRO A 244 10.69 -0.40 5.69
C PRO A 244 10.98 -1.20 4.42
N GLN A 245 11.58 -0.57 3.40
CA GLN A 245 11.89 -1.27 2.16
C GLN A 245 12.96 -2.35 2.34
N SER A 246 13.89 -2.18 3.29
CA SER A 246 14.93 -3.17 3.61
C SER A 246 14.36 -4.45 4.25
N LEU A 247 13.11 -4.41 4.72
CA LEU A 247 12.42 -5.53 5.33
C LEU A 247 11.80 -6.47 4.30
N ILE A 248 11.66 -6.03 3.05
CA ILE A 248 11.02 -6.78 1.97
C ILE A 248 12.07 -7.64 1.26
N HIS A 249 12.03 -8.96 1.49
CA HIS A 249 12.95 -9.94 0.89
C HIS A 249 12.36 -10.64 -0.34
N VAL A 250 11.12 -10.30 -0.72
CA VAL A 250 10.47 -10.82 -1.93
C VAL A 250 10.55 -9.81 -3.07
N THR A 251 10.55 -10.30 -4.31
CA THR A 251 10.54 -9.44 -5.49
C THR A 251 9.12 -8.93 -5.74
N LEU A 252 8.93 -7.63 -5.51
CA LEU A 252 7.71 -6.90 -5.88
C LEU A 252 8.03 -5.95 -7.03
N SER A 253 7.09 -5.79 -7.95
CA SER A 253 7.12 -4.70 -8.92
C SER A 253 7.00 -3.34 -8.20
N GLU A 254 7.49 -2.27 -8.83
CA GLU A 254 7.38 -0.91 -8.28
C GLU A 254 5.94 -0.51 -7.90
N PRO A 255 4.88 -0.77 -8.69
CA PRO A 255 3.51 -0.47 -8.25
C PRO A 255 3.04 -1.34 -7.08
N GLU A 256 3.44 -2.61 -6.98
CA GLU A 256 3.15 -3.46 -5.83
C GLU A 256 3.84 -2.95 -4.57
N ARG A 257 5.10 -2.53 -4.69
CA ARG A 257 5.89 -1.94 -3.60
C ARG A 257 5.25 -0.65 -3.11
N ALA A 258 4.87 0.25 -4.01
CA ALA A 258 4.18 1.49 -3.68
C ALA A 258 2.87 1.23 -2.92
N ARG A 259 2.05 0.29 -3.41
CA ARG A 259 0.81 -0.11 -2.70
C ARG A 259 1.09 -0.68 -1.31
N LEU A 260 2.14 -1.49 -1.15
CA LEU A 260 2.50 -2.07 0.14
C LEU A 260 2.90 -0.98 1.15
N LEU A 261 3.73 -0.03 0.75
CA LEU A 261 4.17 1.08 1.62
C LEU A 261 2.99 1.94 2.07
N TRP A 262 2.03 2.19 1.19
CA TRP A 262 0.79 2.86 1.55
C TRP A 262 -0.03 2.07 2.58
N LEU A 263 -0.23 0.76 2.37
CA LEU A 263 -0.98 -0.10 3.31
C LEU A 263 -0.33 -0.11 4.70
N MET A 264 1.00 -0.21 4.74
CA MET A 264 1.76 -0.14 5.99
C MET A 264 1.54 1.17 6.73
N TYR A 265 1.54 2.30 6.01
CA TYR A 265 1.25 3.61 6.61
C TYR A 265 -0.18 3.69 7.15
N ALA A 266 -1.16 3.16 6.43
CA ALA A 266 -2.55 3.14 6.87
C ALA A 266 -2.74 2.34 8.16
N GLU A 267 -2.00 1.24 8.34
CA GLU A 267 -2.02 0.43 9.57
C GLU A 267 -1.26 1.10 10.73
N ALA A 268 -0.12 1.73 10.44
CA ALA A 268 0.75 2.32 11.45
C ALA A 268 1.13 3.79 11.12
N PRO A 269 0.16 4.73 11.18
CA PRO A 269 0.34 6.13 10.75
C PRO A 269 1.18 6.99 11.70
N HIS A 270 1.78 6.37 12.72
CA HIS A 270 2.65 7.01 13.69
C HIS A 270 4.12 7.00 13.24
N HIS A 271 4.55 6.04 12.41
CA HIS A 271 5.92 6.01 11.90
C HIS A 271 6.19 7.11 10.86
N LEU A 272 7.18 7.95 11.14
CA LEU A 272 7.55 9.06 10.25
C LEU A 272 8.11 8.57 8.91
N GLN A 273 8.95 7.53 8.91
CA GLN A 273 9.54 6.99 7.68
C GLN A 273 8.47 6.39 6.75
N LEU A 274 7.45 5.72 7.32
CA LEU A 274 6.32 5.23 6.52
C LEU A 274 5.50 6.35 5.90
N ARG A 275 5.34 7.49 6.58
CA ARG A 275 4.67 8.66 5.99
C ARG A 275 5.39 9.12 4.73
N LYS A 276 6.72 9.28 4.80
CA LYS A 276 7.55 9.68 3.65
C LYS A 276 7.43 8.66 2.51
N ASN A 277 7.64 7.38 2.82
CA ASN A 277 7.57 6.30 1.84
C ASN A 277 6.16 6.18 1.20
N ALA A 278 5.10 6.38 1.99
CA ALA A 278 3.72 6.35 1.50
C ALA A 278 3.41 7.57 0.61
N PHE A 279 3.90 8.75 0.96
CA PHE A 279 3.78 9.93 0.10
C PHE A 279 4.49 9.70 -1.24
N GLU A 280 5.74 9.25 -1.23
CA GLU A 280 6.50 8.93 -2.45
C GLU A 280 5.79 7.86 -3.30
N ALA A 281 5.23 6.84 -2.65
CA ALA A 281 4.43 5.80 -3.30
C ALA A 281 3.17 6.35 -3.97
N LEU A 282 2.42 7.25 -3.32
CA LEU A 282 1.23 7.87 -3.90
C LEU A 282 1.59 8.75 -5.08
N MET A 283 2.67 9.53 -4.98
CA MET A 283 3.16 10.36 -6.09
C MET A 283 3.58 9.49 -7.27
N TYR A 284 4.25 8.36 -7.03
CA TYR A 284 4.59 7.39 -8.08
C TYR A 284 3.36 6.78 -8.77
N LEU A 285 2.29 6.51 -8.01
CA LEU A 285 1.03 5.98 -8.52
C LEU A 285 0.11 7.05 -9.15
N ASN A 286 0.58 8.30 -9.29
CA ASN A 286 -0.20 9.46 -9.74
C ASN A 286 -1.49 9.68 -8.93
N LYS A 287 -1.42 9.41 -7.61
CA LYS A 287 -2.50 9.59 -6.63
C LYS A 287 -2.31 10.87 -5.83
N THR A 288 -2.26 12.00 -6.55
CA THR A 288 -1.96 13.33 -5.99
C THR A 288 -2.96 13.76 -4.93
N THR A 289 -4.24 13.45 -5.12
CA THR A 289 -5.31 13.78 -4.17
C THR A 289 -5.09 13.11 -2.82
N GLU A 290 -4.89 11.79 -2.83
CA GLU A 290 -4.57 11.03 -1.62
C GLU A 290 -3.26 11.49 -0.98
N ALA A 291 -2.26 11.89 -1.78
CA ALA A 291 -1.00 12.41 -1.28
C ALA A 291 -1.20 13.75 -0.53
N ILE A 292 -2.02 14.65 -1.05
CA ILE A 292 -2.39 15.91 -0.40
C ILE A 292 -3.15 15.63 0.90
N HIS A 293 -4.11 14.70 0.89
CA HIS A 293 -4.84 14.30 2.10
C HIS A 293 -3.89 13.83 3.19
N LEU A 294 -2.96 12.91 2.87
CA LEU A 294 -1.95 12.39 3.80
C LEU A 294 -1.12 13.51 4.43
N LEU A 295 -0.75 14.54 3.66
CA LEU A 295 -0.02 15.68 4.19
C LEU A 295 -0.89 16.58 5.08
N SER A 296 -2.18 16.73 4.75
CA SER A 296 -3.11 17.62 5.45
C SER A 296 -3.58 17.11 6.82
N GLU A 297 -3.72 15.79 7.02
CA GLU A 297 -4.35 15.21 8.22
C GLU A 297 -3.56 15.44 9.52
N LYS A 298 -2.22 15.48 9.44
CA LYS A 298 -1.35 15.44 10.63
C LYS A 298 -0.81 16.82 11.05
N GLN A 299 -1.19 17.90 10.36
CA GLN A 299 -0.75 19.28 10.63
C GLN A 299 0.76 19.42 10.87
N ARG A 300 1.58 18.64 10.14
CA ARG A 300 3.04 18.70 10.19
C ARG A 300 3.54 19.52 9.00
N ALA A 301 4.64 20.25 9.20
CA ALA A 301 5.41 20.84 8.11
C ALA A 301 5.66 19.83 6.97
N ILE A 302 5.54 20.31 5.74
CA ILE A 302 5.94 19.60 4.53
C ILE A 302 7.47 19.52 4.51
N LEU A 303 8.01 18.36 4.17
CA LEU A 303 9.44 18.16 3.98
C LEU A 303 9.88 18.71 2.61
N GLN A 304 11.14 19.13 2.50
CA GLN A 304 11.71 19.62 1.23
C GLN A 304 11.49 18.64 0.06
N SER A 305 11.69 17.33 0.29
CA SER A 305 11.47 16.30 -0.72
C SER A 305 10.00 16.15 -1.13
N GLU A 306 9.07 16.37 -0.20
CA GLU A 306 7.63 16.31 -0.47
C GLU A 306 7.19 17.51 -1.32
N TYR A 307 7.72 18.70 -1.00
CA TYR A 307 7.51 19.92 -1.78
C TYR A 307 7.98 19.75 -3.23
N GLU A 308 9.18 19.21 -3.46
CA GLU A 308 9.73 19.02 -4.81
C GLU A 308 8.86 18.10 -5.67
N LEU A 309 8.34 17.02 -5.07
CA LEU A 309 7.43 16.10 -5.75
C LEU A 309 6.07 16.75 -6.04
N LEU A 310 5.48 17.49 -5.09
CA LEU A 310 4.25 18.24 -5.33
C LEU A 310 4.41 19.29 -6.44
N LEU A 311 5.51 20.04 -6.41
CA LEU A 311 5.79 21.07 -7.40
C LEU A 311 5.88 20.44 -8.80
N LYS A 312 6.59 19.31 -8.93
CA LYS A 312 6.68 18.58 -10.20
C LYS A 312 5.31 18.09 -10.67
N ALA A 313 4.48 17.57 -9.77
CA ALA A 313 3.13 17.13 -10.11
C ALA A 313 2.23 18.29 -10.56
N PHE A 314 2.29 19.45 -9.90
CA PHE A 314 1.48 20.61 -10.32
C PHE A 314 1.93 21.21 -11.65
N GLN A 315 3.18 21.01 -12.05
CA GLN A 315 3.68 21.40 -13.37
C GLN A 315 3.36 20.38 -14.48
N ASP A 316 2.91 19.18 -14.13
CA ASP A 316 2.57 18.14 -15.10
C ASP A 316 1.15 18.35 -15.66
N GLU A 317 1.06 18.71 -16.93
CA GLU A 317 -0.21 18.96 -17.64
C GLU A 317 -1.10 17.71 -17.73
N SER A 318 -0.55 16.50 -17.56
CA SER A 318 -1.34 15.26 -17.57
C SER A 318 -2.23 15.08 -16.34
N ILE A 319 -1.92 15.78 -15.23
CA ILE A 319 -2.70 15.71 -14.01
C ILE A 319 -3.93 16.60 -14.14
N SER A 320 -5.13 16.02 -14.06
CA SER A 320 -6.39 16.78 -14.11
C SER A 320 -6.56 17.65 -12.87
N MET A 321 -6.79 18.97 -13.03
CA MET A 321 -7.00 19.84 -11.87
C MET A 321 -8.31 19.53 -11.15
N ALA A 322 -9.32 19.03 -11.87
CA ALA A 322 -10.58 18.57 -11.28
C ALA A 322 -10.42 17.41 -10.29
N ALA A 323 -9.32 16.63 -10.38
CA ALA A 323 -9.05 15.55 -9.44
C ALA A 323 -8.43 16.04 -8.12
N ILE A 324 -7.85 17.24 -8.09
CA ILE A 324 -7.14 17.78 -6.92
C ILE A 324 -8.15 18.22 -5.85
N ASP A 325 -7.99 17.74 -4.61
CA ASP A 325 -8.73 18.27 -3.47
C ASP A 325 -8.12 19.61 -3.04
N PHE A 326 -8.70 20.68 -3.59
CA PHE A 326 -8.31 22.05 -3.29
C PHE A 326 -8.61 22.48 -1.85
N ILE A 327 -9.57 21.85 -1.16
CA ILE A 327 -9.91 22.19 0.23
C ILE A 327 -8.81 21.67 1.15
N SER A 328 -8.45 20.40 1.00
CA SER A 328 -7.34 19.81 1.76
C SER A 328 -6.01 20.49 1.43
N LEU A 329 -5.79 20.86 0.17
CA LEU A 329 -4.61 21.62 -0.22
C LEU A 329 -4.59 23.03 0.40
N GLN A 330 -5.74 23.72 0.44
CA GLN A 330 -5.82 25.05 1.06
C GLN A 330 -5.45 25.00 2.54
N ASN A 331 -5.97 24.01 3.25
CA ASN A 331 -5.66 23.77 4.66
C ASN A 331 -4.17 23.49 4.86
N LEU A 332 -3.60 22.59 4.05
CA LEU A 332 -2.18 22.25 4.10
C LEU A 332 -1.27 23.49 3.92
N LEU A 333 -1.55 24.30 2.89
CA LEU A 333 -0.78 25.50 2.56
C LEU A 333 -1.02 26.66 3.54
N GLY A 334 -2.15 26.64 4.26
CA GLY A 334 -2.51 27.66 5.25
C GLY A 334 -1.70 27.58 6.55
N HIS A 335 -0.96 26.49 6.78
CA HIS A 335 -0.10 26.34 7.96
C HIS A 335 1.16 27.20 7.86
N LYS A 336 1.49 27.90 8.96
CA LYS A 336 2.64 28.83 9.02
C LYS A 336 3.98 28.17 8.67
N GLU A 337 4.15 26.91 9.05
CA GLU A 337 5.38 26.14 8.80
C GLU A 337 5.64 25.92 7.29
N ASN A 338 4.59 25.94 6.47
CA ASN A 338 4.66 25.70 5.03
C ASN A 338 4.83 27.00 4.21
N ARG A 339 4.96 28.15 4.87
CA ARG A 339 5.13 29.45 4.21
C ARG A 339 6.30 29.50 3.20
N PRO A 340 7.47 28.86 3.43
CA PRO A 340 8.56 28.85 2.45
C PRO A 340 8.19 28.20 1.12
N TYR A 341 7.25 27.26 1.13
CA TYR A 341 6.83 26.47 -0.04
C TYR A 341 5.63 27.07 -0.77
N LEU A 342 4.90 27.96 -0.10
CA LEU A 342 3.65 28.55 -0.59
C LEU A 342 3.83 29.22 -1.95
N ASP A 343 4.86 30.05 -2.09
CA ASP A 343 5.08 30.84 -3.31
C ASP A 343 5.27 29.95 -4.54
N GLY A 344 6.16 28.95 -4.45
CA GLY A 344 6.44 28.03 -5.57
C GLY A 344 5.22 27.21 -5.98
N LEU A 345 4.47 26.67 -5.01
CA LEU A 345 3.27 25.87 -5.29
C LEU A 345 2.14 26.73 -5.89
N LEU A 346 1.94 27.96 -5.40
CA LEU A 346 0.95 28.87 -5.97
C LEU A 346 1.29 29.26 -7.41
N HIS A 347 2.56 29.53 -7.71
CA HIS A 347 3.00 29.83 -9.08
C HIS A 347 2.81 28.66 -10.05
N ALA A 348 2.88 27.41 -9.56
CA ALA A 348 2.57 26.24 -10.38
C ALA A 348 1.05 26.05 -10.58
N LEU A 349 0.23 26.32 -9.55
CA LEU A 349 -1.21 26.01 -9.55
C LEU A 349 -2.08 27.10 -10.16
N ILE A 350 -1.88 28.36 -9.79
CA ILE A 350 -2.81 29.46 -10.11
C ILE A 350 -3.04 29.61 -11.62
N PRO A 351 -2.01 29.61 -12.49
CA PRO A 351 -2.22 29.66 -13.94
C PRO A 351 -3.14 28.54 -14.45
N ARG A 352 -2.96 27.32 -13.95
CA ARG A 352 -3.76 26.15 -14.36
C ARG A 352 -5.19 26.23 -13.81
N MET A 353 -5.34 26.62 -12.54
CA MET A 353 -6.66 26.82 -11.95
C MET A 353 -7.43 27.94 -12.64
N LEU A 354 -6.75 29.00 -13.07
CA LEU A 354 -7.36 30.13 -13.76
C LEU A 354 -7.91 29.69 -15.12
N HIS A 355 -7.16 28.87 -15.84
CA HIS A 355 -7.58 28.29 -17.11
C HIS A 355 -8.80 27.36 -16.96
N GLU A 356 -8.79 26.46 -15.96
CA GLU A 356 -9.85 25.44 -15.82
C GLU A 356 -11.11 25.95 -15.10
N PHE A 357 -10.97 26.86 -14.12
CA PHE A 357 -12.08 27.26 -13.24
C PHE A 357 -12.42 28.76 -13.28
N GLY A 358 -11.59 29.58 -13.92
CA GLY A 358 -11.79 31.01 -14.05
C GLY A 358 -11.44 31.83 -12.80
N LEU A 359 -11.41 33.16 -12.98
CA LEU A 359 -10.89 34.12 -12.00
C LEU A 359 -11.66 34.13 -10.68
N SER A 360 -13.00 34.07 -10.74
CA SER A 360 -13.85 34.12 -9.54
C SER A 360 -13.58 32.94 -8.60
N TYR A 361 -13.45 31.73 -9.15
CA TYR A 361 -13.12 30.53 -8.36
C TYR A 361 -11.73 30.64 -7.75
N VAL A 362 -10.72 30.98 -8.56
CA VAL A 362 -9.34 31.15 -8.09
C VAL A 362 -9.28 32.17 -6.96
N TYR A 363 -9.93 33.31 -7.12
CA TYR A 363 -9.99 34.35 -6.09
C TYR A 363 -10.58 33.83 -4.77
N SER A 364 -11.74 33.15 -4.85
CA SER A 364 -12.38 32.57 -3.67
C SER A 364 -11.46 31.60 -2.92
N TRP A 365 -10.68 30.81 -3.67
CA TRP A 365 -9.73 29.86 -3.12
C TRP A 365 -8.47 30.53 -2.56
N VAL A 366 -7.95 31.60 -3.18
CA VAL A 366 -6.75 32.27 -2.66
C VAL A 366 -7.02 33.31 -1.57
N LYS A 367 -8.27 33.75 -1.40
CA LYS A 367 -8.67 34.79 -0.43
C LYS A 367 -8.10 34.57 0.99
N PRO A 368 -8.14 33.36 1.58
CA PRO A 368 -7.58 33.14 2.92
C PRO A 368 -6.06 33.34 2.97
N PHE A 369 -5.35 33.16 1.85
CA PHE A 369 -3.92 33.44 1.76
C PHE A 369 -3.66 34.93 1.60
N ILE A 370 -4.47 35.66 0.82
CA ILE A 370 -4.36 37.11 0.67
C ILE A 370 -4.50 37.80 2.04
N GLU A 371 -5.52 37.43 2.81
CA GLU A 371 -5.78 38.00 4.14
C GLU A 371 -4.64 37.76 5.15
N LYS A 372 -3.86 36.68 4.96
CA LYS A 372 -2.78 36.27 5.87
C LYS A 372 -1.37 36.61 5.38
N ASN A 373 -1.18 36.71 4.06
CA ASN A 373 0.13 36.75 3.39
C ASN A 373 0.13 37.78 2.25
N ASN A 374 -0.05 39.06 2.57
CA ASN A 374 -0.17 40.13 1.57
C ASN A 374 1.13 40.40 0.76
N ASP A 375 2.25 39.75 1.11
CA ASP A 375 3.55 40.02 0.51
C ASP A 375 3.82 39.22 -0.78
N LEU A 376 3.00 38.23 -1.12
CA LEU A 376 3.25 37.37 -2.28
C LEU A 376 2.75 38.01 -3.58
N SER A 377 3.66 38.15 -4.55
CA SER A 377 3.41 38.80 -5.86
C SER A 377 2.27 38.13 -6.65
N ILE A 378 2.12 36.81 -6.54
CA ILE A 378 1.07 36.09 -7.25
C ILE A 378 -0.33 36.35 -6.65
N LEU A 379 -0.41 36.47 -5.33
CA LEU A 379 -1.65 36.77 -4.62
C LEU A 379 -2.14 38.19 -4.91
N SER A 380 -1.22 39.17 -4.90
CA SER A 380 -1.55 40.55 -5.25
C SER A 380 -1.94 40.69 -6.73
N THR A 381 -1.35 39.88 -7.62
CA THR A 381 -1.76 39.82 -9.03
C THR A 381 -3.21 39.36 -9.15
N VAL A 382 -3.62 38.27 -8.49
CA VAL A 382 -5.01 37.77 -8.53
C VAL A 382 -5.99 38.77 -7.93
N GLN A 383 -5.67 39.40 -6.80
CA GLN A 383 -6.50 40.45 -6.20
C GLN A 383 -6.70 41.63 -7.17
N THR A 384 -5.61 42.10 -7.78
CA THR A 384 -5.67 43.21 -8.75
C THR A 384 -6.53 42.85 -9.96
N MET A 385 -6.43 41.61 -10.47
CA MET A 385 -7.26 41.16 -11.60
C MET A 385 -8.75 41.24 -11.25
N VAL A 386 -9.16 40.82 -10.05
CA VAL A 386 -10.55 40.89 -9.59
C VAL A 386 -11.04 42.32 -9.44
N ASP A 387 -10.18 43.21 -8.91
CA ASP A 387 -10.54 44.62 -8.66
C ASP A 387 -10.75 45.42 -9.96
N ILE A 388 -10.14 44.99 -11.06
CA ILE A 388 -10.18 45.70 -12.35
C ILE A 388 -10.97 44.98 -13.44
N GLN A 389 -11.48 43.77 -13.20
CA GLN A 389 -12.11 42.93 -14.25
C GLN A 389 -13.31 43.61 -14.93
N ASP A 390 -14.07 44.40 -14.17
CA ASP A 390 -15.28 45.09 -14.63
C ASP A 390 -15.02 46.57 -14.99
N ASP A 391 -13.75 47.00 -15.02
CA ASP A 391 -13.34 48.37 -15.31
C ASP A 391 -12.90 48.48 -16.78
N PRO A 392 -13.69 49.10 -17.68
CA PRO A 392 -13.36 49.19 -19.10
C PRO A 392 -12.08 49.97 -19.37
N ASP A 393 -11.73 50.94 -18.51
CA ASP A 393 -10.53 51.77 -18.66
C ASP A 393 -9.25 51.02 -18.24
N LYS A 394 -9.38 49.80 -17.71
CA LYS A 394 -8.25 48.98 -17.24
C LYS A 394 -8.08 47.67 -18.00
N GLN A 395 -8.78 47.49 -19.12
CA GLN A 395 -8.70 46.27 -19.93
C GLN A 395 -7.27 46.00 -20.40
N PHE A 396 -6.51 47.02 -20.83
CA PHE A 396 -5.10 46.84 -21.15
C PHE A 396 -4.24 46.31 -19.98
N GLN A 397 -4.47 46.84 -18.77
CA GLN A 397 -3.77 46.38 -17.57
C GLN A 397 -4.15 44.93 -17.26
N LEU A 398 -5.43 44.61 -17.31
CA LEU A 398 -5.96 43.25 -17.09
C LEU A 398 -5.37 42.26 -18.09
N GLY A 399 -5.29 42.61 -19.37
CA GLY A 399 -4.67 41.79 -20.43
C GLY A 399 -3.20 41.48 -20.14
N LYS A 400 -2.43 42.44 -19.61
CA LYS A 400 -1.04 42.19 -19.18
C LYS A 400 -0.95 41.22 -18.00
N LEU A 401 -1.92 41.24 -17.08
CA LEU A 401 -1.95 40.31 -15.95
C LEU A 401 -2.36 38.89 -16.40
N TYR A 402 -3.34 38.76 -17.29
CA TYR A 402 -3.67 37.49 -17.94
C TYR A 402 -2.48 36.92 -18.71
N HIS A 403 -1.76 37.75 -19.48
CA HIS A 403 -0.51 37.36 -20.16
C HIS A 403 0.55 36.85 -19.17
N LYS A 404 0.77 37.56 -18.05
CA LYS A 404 1.70 37.13 -17.00
C LYS A 404 1.32 35.77 -16.41
N MET A 405 0.02 35.47 -16.33
CA MET A 405 -0.53 34.19 -15.89
C MET A 405 -0.65 33.14 -17.00
N LYS A 406 -0.08 33.41 -18.19
CA LYS A 406 -0.14 32.56 -19.39
C LYS A 406 -1.58 32.25 -19.87
N GLN A 407 -2.53 33.09 -19.53
CA GLN A 407 -3.92 33.04 -20.01
C GLN A 407 -4.00 33.83 -21.31
N TYR A 408 -3.61 33.20 -22.41
CA TYR A 408 -3.37 33.91 -23.67
C TYR A 408 -4.67 34.33 -24.36
N ASP A 409 -5.72 33.52 -24.32
CA ASP A 409 -6.99 33.83 -24.97
C ASP A 409 -7.73 34.99 -24.27
N GLU A 410 -7.70 35.01 -22.93
CA GLU A 410 -8.23 36.11 -22.12
C GLU A 410 -7.41 37.39 -22.31
N ALA A 411 -6.08 37.27 -22.43
CA ALA A 411 -5.22 38.40 -22.71
C ALA A 411 -5.51 39.01 -24.10
N ILE A 412 -5.69 38.17 -25.13
CA ILE A 412 -6.08 38.60 -26.48
C ILE A 412 -7.40 39.37 -26.42
N THR A 413 -8.40 38.83 -25.75
CA THR A 413 -9.72 39.48 -25.61
C THR A 413 -9.60 40.88 -25.00
N CYS A 414 -8.79 41.04 -23.95
CA CYS A 414 -8.55 42.35 -23.33
C CYS A 414 -7.84 43.32 -24.28
N PHE A 415 -6.85 42.86 -25.05
CA PHE A 415 -6.10 43.70 -25.98
C PHE A 415 -6.90 44.05 -27.24
N ASP A 416 -7.76 43.16 -27.72
CA ASP A 416 -8.68 43.44 -28.82
C ASP A 416 -9.70 44.52 -28.39
N TRP A 417 -10.25 44.43 -27.17
CA TRP A 417 -11.12 45.48 -26.61
C TRP A 417 -10.41 46.84 -26.58
N GLU A 418 -9.17 46.89 -26.05
CA GLU A 418 -8.41 48.13 -25.97
C GLU A 418 -8.10 48.72 -27.36
N MET A 419 -7.79 47.86 -28.34
CA MET A 419 -7.58 48.26 -29.73
C MET A 419 -8.84 48.89 -30.34
N GLU A 420 -10.02 48.37 -30.02
CA GLU A 420 -11.30 48.93 -30.47
C GLU A 420 -11.63 50.28 -29.81
N LEU A 421 -11.36 50.42 -28.50
CA LEU A 421 -11.58 51.68 -27.77
C LEU A 421 -10.60 52.78 -28.19
N HIS A 422 -9.35 52.41 -28.51
CA HIS A 422 -8.30 53.35 -28.88
C HIS A 422 -7.60 52.95 -30.20
N PRO A 423 -8.28 53.13 -31.37
CA PRO A 423 -7.76 52.66 -32.67
C PRO A 423 -6.44 53.30 -33.12
N THR A 424 -6.06 54.43 -32.52
CA THR A 424 -4.81 55.15 -32.82
C THR A 424 -3.65 54.76 -31.91
N ASP A 425 -3.90 54.03 -30.82
CA ASP A 425 -2.85 53.53 -29.93
C ASP A 425 -2.29 52.21 -30.50
N PRO A 426 -1.00 52.16 -30.90
CA PRO A 426 -0.41 50.93 -31.43
C PRO A 426 -0.04 49.92 -30.32
N THR A 427 -0.13 50.31 -29.04
CA THR A 427 0.31 49.48 -27.92
C THR A 427 -0.43 48.14 -27.80
N PRO A 428 -1.78 48.07 -27.89
CA PRO A 428 -2.50 46.79 -27.83
C PRO A 428 -2.12 45.84 -28.99
N VAL A 429 -1.92 46.39 -30.19
CA VAL A 429 -1.49 45.64 -31.39
C VAL A 429 -0.11 45.01 -31.21
N GLN A 430 0.80 45.72 -30.53
CA GLN A 430 2.11 45.19 -30.17
C GLN A 430 2.00 43.99 -29.23
N TRP A 431 1.10 44.06 -28.24
CA TRP A 431 0.85 42.97 -27.31
C TRP A 431 0.17 41.78 -27.97
N LEU A 432 -0.83 42.00 -28.83
CA LEU A 432 -1.46 40.93 -29.64
C LEU A 432 -0.41 40.18 -30.47
N THR A 433 0.45 40.91 -31.19
CA THR A 433 1.57 40.33 -31.94
C THR A 433 2.45 39.44 -31.06
N LYS A 434 2.80 39.93 -29.85
CA LYS A 434 3.60 39.19 -28.88
C LYS A 434 2.90 37.93 -28.39
N VAL A 435 1.63 38.02 -28.00
CA VAL A 435 0.86 36.88 -27.48
C VAL A 435 0.69 35.80 -28.55
N TYR A 436 0.26 36.16 -29.76
CA TYR A 436 0.13 35.20 -30.87
C TYR A 436 1.45 34.50 -31.20
N ARG A 437 2.57 35.24 -31.16
CA ARG A 437 3.90 34.65 -31.33
C ARG A 437 4.24 33.65 -30.22
N GLU A 438 3.94 33.96 -28.96
CA GLU A 438 4.18 33.06 -27.83
C GLU A 438 3.28 31.81 -27.87
N MET A 439 2.07 31.92 -28.43
CA MET A 439 1.18 30.78 -28.71
C MET A 439 1.62 29.94 -29.92
N GLY A 440 2.62 30.37 -30.70
CA GLY A 440 3.04 29.72 -31.95
C GLY A 440 2.12 29.98 -33.16
N LYS A 441 1.17 30.91 -33.04
CA LYS A 441 0.23 31.34 -34.09
C LYS A 441 0.88 32.39 -34.99
N VAL A 442 1.76 31.92 -35.88
CA VAL A 442 2.65 32.77 -36.69
C VAL A 442 1.90 33.62 -37.73
N GLU A 443 0.83 33.10 -38.32
CA GLU A 443 0.06 33.81 -39.35
C GLU A 443 -0.67 35.02 -38.76
N GLU A 444 -1.32 34.81 -37.62
CA GLU A 444 -2.00 35.85 -36.85
C GLU A 444 -0.98 36.88 -36.36
N SER A 445 0.15 36.44 -35.81
CA SER A 445 1.24 37.33 -35.41
C SER A 445 1.74 38.20 -36.57
N ASN A 446 1.90 37.66 -37.77
CA ASN A 446 2.34 38.43 -38.94
C ASN A 446 1.27 39.44 -39.40
N THR A 447 0.00 39.04 -39.29
CA THR A 447 -1.14 39.92 -39.60
C THR A 447 -1.13 41.14 -38.68
N TYR A 448 -1.08 40.94 -37.36
CA TYR A 448 -1.02 42.04 -36.40
C TYR A 448 0.29 42.86 -36.52
N MET A 449 1.42 42.23 -36.87
CA MET A 449 2.66 42.96 -37.15
C MET A 449 2.53 43.90 -38.36
N SER A 450 1.81 43.48 -39.40
CA SER A 450 1.53 44.34 -40.56
C SER A 450 0.65 45.53 -40.16
N ILE A 451 -0.38 45.31 -39.34
CA ILE A 451 -1.27 46.36 -38.80
C ILE A 451 -0.46 47.36 -37.96
N TYR A 452 0.38 46.87 -37.06
CA TYR A 452 1.27 47.71 -36.24
C TYR A 452 2.17 48.60 -37.11
N SER A 453 2.76 48.05 -38.17
CA SER A 453 3.63 48.80 -39.09
C SER A 453 2.88 49.89 -39.87
N GLN A 454 1.60 49.67 -40.17
CA GLN A 454 0.75 50.67 -40.82
C GLN A 454 0.40 51.80 -39.85
N MET A 455 -0.01 51.48 -38.62
CA MET A 455 -0.30 52.46 -37.58
C MET A 455 0.90 53.38 -37.29
N GLN A 456 2.12 52.81 -37.19
CA GLN A 456 3.34 53.60 -36.98
C GLN A 456 3.66 54.57 -38.12
N ARG A 457 3.34 54.20 -39.37
CA ARG A 457 3.53 55.07 -40.53
C ARG A 457 2.51 56.21 -40.54
N THR A 458 1.27 55.93 -40.15
CA THR A 458 0.19 56.93 -40.08
C THR A 458 0.36 57.90 -38.91
N SER A 459 1.00 57.49 -37.81
CA SER A 459 1.29 58.38 -36.67
C SER A 459 2.51 59.30 -36.86
N GLN A 460 3.32 59.06 -37.90
CA GLN A 460 4.53 59.84 -38.23
C GLN A 460 4.30 60.88 -39.35
N GLN A 461 3.11 60.90 -39.94
CA GLN A 461 2.63 61.93 -40.87
C GLN A 461 1.71 62.90 -40.11
#